data_AF-A0A368H7P6-F1
#
_entry.id   AF-A0A368H7P6-F1
#
_cell.length_a   1.000
_cell.length_b   1.000
_cell.length_c   1.000
_cell.angle_alpha   90.00
_cell.angle_beta   90.00
_cell.angle_gamma   90.00
#
_symmetry.space_group_name_H-M   'P 1'
#
loop_
_entity.id
_entity.type
_entity.pdbx_description
1 polymer ?
#
loop_
_entity_poly.entity_id
_entity_poly.type
_entity_poly.pdbx_seq_one_letter_code
_entity_poly.pdbx_strand_id
1 'polypeptide(L)'
;MYYSLEIITEAINSGLFALVADCVHKLNPRSKRHAPVRMEEGQLYTINGVCRGGFEVSLLFAVTRHKSEQHYPTIFGNMKEALQAVPNETRACIFIL
;
A
#
# COMPACT_ATOMS: atom_id res chain seq x y z
N MET A 1 7.25 5.75 2.90
CA MET A 1 5.97 5.41 2.26
C MET A 1 5.78 6.31 1.08
N TYR A 2 5.14 5.81 0.02
CA TYR A 2 4.83 6.56 -1.18
C TYR A 2 3.40 6.23 -1.59
N TYR A 3 2.62 7.27 -1.88
CA TYR A 3 1.31 7.20 -2.50
C TYR A 3 1.11 8.47 -3.33
N SER A 4 0.18 8.44 -4.27
CA SER A 4 -0.18 9.60 -5.09
C SER A 4 -1.66 9.91 -4.89
N LEU A 5 -1.97 11.14 -4.45
CA LEU A 5 -3.36 11.59 -4.33
C LEU A 5 -4.06 11.63 -5.69
N GLU A 6 -3.32 11.86 -6.77
CA GLU A 6 -3.86 11.82 -8.14
C GLU A 6 -4.34 10.40 -8.48
N ILE A 7 -3.51 9.38 -8.25
CA ILE A 7 -3.88 7.97 -8.50
C ILE A 7 -5.03 7.54 -7.59
N ILE A 8 -5.02 7.95 -6.32
CA ILE A 8 -6.10 7.65 -5.38
C ILE A 8 -7.41 8.30 -5.85
N THR A 9 -7.36 9.55 -6.29
CA THR A 9 -8.53 10.26 -6.83
C THR A 9 -9.06 9.55 -8.07
N GLU A 10 -8.19 9.15 -9.00
CA GLU A 10 -8.59 8.43 -10.20
C GLU A 10 -9.19 7.06 -9.89
N ALA A 11 -8.64 6.34 -8.92
CA ALA A 11 -9.20 5.08 -8.45
C ALA A 11 -10.62 5.27 -7.88
N ILE A 12 -10.83 6.30 -7.07
CA ILE A 12 -12.16 6.61 -6.51
C ILE A 12 -13.14 6.98 -7.63
N ASN A 13 -12.73 7.83 -8.57
CA ASN A 13 -13.55 8.20 -9.73
C ASN A 13 -13.88 7.00 -10.62
N SER A 14 -12.97 6.01 -10.68
CA SER A 14 -13.14 4.72 -11.34
C SER A 14 -13.98 3.71 -10.54
N GLY A 15 -14.55 4.11 -9.41
CA GLY A 15 -15.42 3.27 -8.58
C GLY A 15 -14.65 2.28 -7.71
N LEU A 16 -13.57 2.73 -7.07
CA LEU A 16 -12.89 2.00 -5.99
C LEU A 16 -13.90 1.47 -4.96
N PHE A 17 -13.88 0.17 -4.69
CA PHE A 17 -14.82 -0.47 -3.76
C PHE A 17 -14.15 -1.42 -2.75
N ALA A 18 -12.90 -1.83 -2.98
CA ALA A 18 -12.15 -2.65 -2.03
C ALA A 18 -10.67 -2.27 -1.99
N LEU A 19 -10.02 -2.59 -0.87
CA LEU A 19 -8.58 -2.50 -0.68
C LEU A 19 -8.03 -3.89 -0.37
N VAL A 20 -6.89 -4.23 -0.99
CA VAL A 20 -6.15 -5.48 -0.81
C VAL A 20 -4.77 -5.16 -0.24
N ALA A 21 -4.45 -5.72 0.93
CA ALA A 21 -3.24 -5.41 1.68
C ALA A 21 -2.21 -6.56 1.77
N ASP A 22 -2.43 -7.66 1.03
CA ASP A 22 -1.63 -8.89 1.14
C ASP A 22 -0.29 -8.86 0.38
N CYS A 23 0.01 -7.79 -0.34
CA CYS A 23 1.20 -7.72 -1.18
C CYS A 23 2.45 -7.37 -0.36
N VAL A 24 2.94 -8.34 0.43
CA VAL A 24 4.22 -8.25 1.15
C VAL A 24 5.29 -9.02 0.40
N HIS A 25 6.19 -8.29 -0.26
CA HIS A 25 7.27 -8.86 -1.04
C HIS A 25 8.61 -8.68 -0.32
N LYS A 26 9.43 -9.75 -0.25
CA LYS A 26 10.82 -9.62 0.17
C LYS A 26 11.58 -8.77 -0.84
N LEU A 27 12.38 -7.82 -0.35
CA LEU A 27 13.34 -7.12 -1.19
C LEU A 27 14.45 -8.09 -1.58
N ASN A 28 14.79 -8.13 -2.87
CA ASN A 28 15.69 -9.15 -3.42
C ASN A 28 16.78 -8.53 -4.30
N PRO A 29 17.75 -7.85 -3.68
CA PRO A 29 19.13 -8.25 -3.89
C PRO A 29 19.79 -8.62 -2.57
N ARG A 30 20.57 -9.72 -2.56
CA ARG A 30 21.44 -10.06 -1.42
C ARG A 30 22.43 -8.92 -1.22
N SER A 31 22.46 -8.36 -0.01
CA SER A 31 23.49 -7.40 0.34
C SER A 31 24.88 -8.02 0.22
N LYS A 32 25.87 -7.22 -0.22
CA LYS A 32 27.28 -7.62 -0.20
C LYS A 32 27.70 -7.95 1.24
N ARG A 33 28.66 -8.86 1.40
CA ARG A 33 29.28 -9.15 2.70
C ARG A 33 29.78 -7.83 3.31
N HIS A 34 29.39 -7.53 4.54
CA HIS A 34 29.67 -6.27 5.27
C HIS A 34 28.89 -5.02 4.83
N ALA A 35 27.81 -5.15 4.05
CA ALA A 35 26.92 -4.01 3.82
C ALA A 35 26.29 -3.56 5.15
N PRO A 36 26.17 -2.24 5.40
CA PRO A 36 25.56 -1.70 6.61
C PRO A 36 24.05 -1.95 6.67
N VAL A 37 23.42 -2.28 5.54
CA VAL A 37 21.99 -2.59 5.41
C VAL A 37 21.84 -3.94 4.74
N ARG A 38 21.04 -4.82 5.33
CA ARG A 38 20.67 -6.13 4.79
C ARG A 38 19.37 -5.99 4.01
N MET A 39 19.48 -5.76 2.70
CA MET A 39 18.31 -5.54 1.85
C MET A 39 17.42 -6.79 1.80
N GLU A 40 18.00 -7.99 1.98
CA GLU A 40 17.28 -9.26 2.03
C GLU A 40 16.29 -9.41 3.20
N GLU A 41 16.43 -8.60 4.25
CA GLU A 41 15.50 -8.58 5.39
C GLU A 41 14.31 -7.65 5.15
N GLY A 42 14.48 -6.67 4.25
CA GLY A 42 13.48 -5.65 3.97
C GLY A 42 12.23 -6.20 3.29
N GLN A 43 11.10 -5.52 3.52
CA GLN A 43 9.83 -5.84 2.91
C GLN A 43 9.32 -4.65 2.11
N LEU A 44 8.73 -4.92 0.94
CA LEU A 44 7.86 -4.01 0.23
C LEU A 44 6.41 -4.41 0.54
N TYR A 45 5.67 -3.51 1.15
CA TYR A 45 4.22 -3.59 1.31
C TYR A 45 3.58 -2.78 0.20
N THR A 46 2.55 -3.34 -0.43
CA THR A 46 1.65 -2.56 -1.29
C THR A 46 0.20 -2.70 -0.84
N ILE A 47 -0.55 -1.60 -0.93
CA ILE A 47 -2.00 -1.62 -0.84
C ILE A 47 -2.54 -1.37 -2.22
N ASN A 48 -3.33 -2.30 -2.72
CA ASN A 48 -3.98 -2.17 -4.00
C ASN A 48 -5.47 -1.85 -3.80
N GLY A 49 -6.01 -1.03 -4.68
CA GLY A 49 -7.44 -0.74 -4.77
C GLY A 49 -8.07 -1.56 -5.89
N VAL A 50 -9.27 -2.09 -5.64
CA VAL A 50 -10.09 -2.74 -6.66
C VAL A 50 -11.17 -1.76 -7.10
N CYS A 51 -11.13 -1.40 -8.38
CA CYS A 51 -12.07 -0.49 -9.04
C CYS A 51 -13.14 -1.26 -9.81
N ARG A 52 -14.22 -0.57 -10.20
CA ARG A 52 -15.32 -1.16 -10.97
C ARG A 52 -14.77 -1.91 -12.20
N GLY A 53 -15.29 -3.11 -12.46
CA GLY A 53 -14.80 -3.97 -13.53
C GLY A 53 -13.65 -4.91 -13.12
N GLY A 54 -13.23 -4.87 -11.85
CA GLY A 54 -12.21 -5.78 -11.31
C GLY A 54 -10.78 -5.33 -11.59
N PHE A 55 -10.57 -4.08 -12.00
CA PHE A 55 -9.24 -3.53 -12.21
C PHE A 55 -8.55 -3.28 -10.87
N GLU A 56 -7.32 -3.77 -10.75
CA GLU A 56 -6.50 -3.60 -9.57
C GLU A 56 -5.43 -2.51 -9.83
N VAL A 57 -5.32 -1.55 -8.92
CA VAL A 57 -4.36 -0.44 -9.00
C VAL A 57 -3.61 -0.31 -7.68
N SER A 58 -2.28 -0.20 -7.72
CA SER A 58 -1.49 0.05 -6.51
C SER A 58 -1.65 1.49 -6.04
N LEU A 59 -2.13 1.65 -4.80
CA LEU A 59 -2.41 2.95 -4.19
C LEU A 59 -1.31 3.41 -3.23
N LEU A 60 -0.64 2.47 -2.56
CA LEU A 60 0.42 2.77 -1.60
C LEU A 60 1.56 1.76 -1.69
N PHE A 61 2.78 2.24 -1.55
CA PHE A 61 4.01 1.46 -1.43
C PHE A 61 4.74 1.83 -0.13
N ALA A 62 5.11 0.85 0.68
CA ALA A 62 5.91 1.04 1.88
C ALA A 62 7.09 0.08 1.91
N VAL A 63 8.30 0.62 2.08
CA VAL A 63 9.50 -0.18 2.30
C VAL A 63 9.82 -0.19 3.80
N THR A 64 9.94 -1.37 4.38
CA THR A 64 10.39 -1.56 5.76
C THR A 64 11.72 -2.32 5.78
N ARG A 65 12.47 -2.19 6.87
CA ARG A 65 13.75 -2.89 7.04
C ARG A 65 13.59 -4.37 7.40
N HIS A 66 12.45 -4.74 7.97
CA HIS A 66 12.14 -6.09 8.41
C HIS A 66 10.62 -6.33 8.34
N LYS A 67 10.22 -7.60 8.24
CA LYS A 67 8.82 -7.99 8.36
C LYS A 67 8.38 -7.82 9.81
N SER A 68 7.44 -6.91 10.06
CA SER A 68 6.86 -6.70 11.38
C SER A 68 5.45 -6.16 11.26
N GLU A 69 4.53 -6.75 12.03
CA GLU A 69 3.14 -6.29 12.15
C GLU A 69 3.04 -4.91 12.82
N GLN A 70 4.08 -4.49 13.55
CA GLN A 70 4.13 -3.15 14.16
C GLN A 70 4.07 -2.02 13.12
N HIS A 71 4.38 -2.32 11.85
CA HIS A 71 4.28 -1.35 10.75
C HIS A 71 2.85 -1.20 10.21
N TYR A 72 1.94 -2.15 10.49
CA TYR A 72 0.60 -2.16 9.90
C TYR A 72 -0.24 -0.95 10.31
N PRO A 73 -0.29 -0.54 11.60
CA PRO A 73 -1.07 0.63 12.00
C PRO A 73 -0.61 1.90 11.28
N THR A 74 0.70 2.06 11.07
CA THR A 74 1.25 3.20 10.34
C THR A 74 0.88 3.16 8.86
N ILE A 75 1.07 2.00 8.21
CA ILE A 75 0.78 1.83 6.78
C ILE A 75 -0.71 2.04 6.48
N PHE A 76 -1.60 1.37 7.23
CA PHE A 76 -3.04 1.48 7.06
C PHE A 76 -3.58 2.85 7.50
N GLY A 77 -2.99 3.45 8.54
CA GLY A 77 -3.31 4.81 8.96
C GLY A 77 -3.05 5.83 7.85
N ASN A 78 -1.87 5.75 7.20
CA ASN A 78 -1.53 6.64 6.08
C ASN A 78 -2.48 6.47 4.89
N MET A 79 -2.84 5.22 4.55
CA MET A 79 -3.82 4.96 3.47
C MET A 79 -5.20 5.54 3.81
N LYS A 80 -5.64 5.39 5.07
CA LYS A 80 -6.91 5.94 5.55
C LYS A 80 -6.92 7.47 5.44
N GLU A 81 -5.87 8.13 5.91
CA GLU A 81 -5.72 9.59 5.80
C GLU A 81 -5.72 10.05 4.35
N ALA A 82 -5.01 9.35 3.46
CA ALA A 82 -4.97 9.67 2.04
C ALA A 82 -6.36 9.54 1.36
N LEU A 83 -7.14 8.52 1.72
CA LEU A 83 -8.52 8.36 1.24
C LEU A 83 -9.45 9.46 1.77
N GLN A 84 -9.26 9.87 3.03
CA GLN A 84 -10.06 10.94 3.64
C GLN A 84 -9.73 12.33 3.10
N ALA A 85 -8.52 12.52 2.56
CA ALA A 85 -8.11 13.76 1.94
C ALA A 85 -8.77 14.01 0.57
N VAL A 86 -9.31 12.96 -0.08
CA VAL A 86 -10.04 13.10 -1.35
C VAL A 86 -11.52 13.36 -1.05
N PRO A 87 -12.09 14.50 -1.48
CA PRO A 87 -13.51 14.78 -1.29
C PRO A 87 -14.34 13.88 -2.21
N ASN A 88 -15.03 12.87 -1.66
CA ASN A 88 -16.00 12.07 -2.42
C ASN A 88 -17.09 11.46 -1.50
N GLU A 89 -18.29 11.26 -2.08
CA GLU A 89 -19.49 10.76 -1.38
C GLU A 89 -19.48 9.23 -1.15
N THR A 90 -18.60 8.49 -1.84
CA THR A 90 -18.58 7.02 -1.80
C THR A 90 -17.86 6.51 -0.55
N ARG A 91 -18.64 6.26 0.50
CA ARG A 91 -18.16 5.81 1.82
C ARG A 91 -18.35 4.31 2.03
N ALA A 92 -17.49 3.50 1.41
CA ALA A 92 -17.10 2.19 1.95
C ALA A 92 -16.06 1.55 1.00
N CYS A 93 -14.81 1.51 1.42
CA CYS A 93 -13.87 0.50 0.90
C CYS A 93 -13.88 -0.66 1.89
N ILE A 94 -14.14 -1.87 1.40
CA ILE A 94 -13.97 -3.08 2.20
C ILE A 94 -12.47 -3.40 2.24
N PHE A 95 -11.91 -3.57 3.43
CA PHE A 95 -10.55 -4.08 3.59
C PHE A 95 -10.59 -5.61 3.51
N ILE A 96 -9.88 -6.16 2.53
CA ILE A 96 -9.66 -7.60 2.40
C ILE A 96 -8.23 -7.85 2.88
N LEU A 97 -8.12 -8.51 4.04
CA LEU A 97 -6.88 -9.00 4.63
C LEU A 97 -6.58 -10.41 4.13
#